data_AF-A0A1F8XUJ9-F1
#
_entry.id   AF-A0A1F8XUJ9-F1
#
_cell.length_a   1.000
_cell.length_b   1.000
_cell.length_c   1.000
_cell.angle_alpha   90.00
_cell.angle_beta   90.00
_cell.angle_gamma   90.00
#
_symmetry.space_group_name_H-M   'P 1'
#
loop_
_entity.id
_entity.type
_entity.pdbx_description
1 polymer ?
#
loop_
_entity_poly.entity_id
_entity_poly.type
_entity_poly.pdbx_seq_one_letter_code
_entity_poly.pdbx_strand_id
1 'polypeptide(L)'
;MIIPAIPVLTTYFGVSAGAAAQIVTAFAVGRFVGMPIGGVVLDRLGARAALVGGPAAAAVAALAAASTPWFAVILVSVMVMGTGDSIWTLGREVAGIDLARQD
;
A
#
# COMPACT_ATOMS: atom_id res chain seq x y z
N MET A 1 -3.27 0.40 -10.89
CA MET A 1 -4.66 -0.13 -10.95
C MET A 1 -4.60 -1.64 -11.19
N ILE A 2 -5.14 -2.46 -10.27
CA ILE A 2 -5.03 -3.94 -10.31
C ILE A 2 -6.22 -4.64 -11.01
N ILE A 3 -7.33 -3.91 -11.22
CA ILE A 3 -8.62 -4.47 -11.67
C ILE A 3 -8.50 -5.32 -12.95
N PRO A 4 -7.78 -4.88 -14.02
CA PRO A 4 -7.66 -5.68 -15.23
C PRO A 4 -6.88 -7.00 -15.05
N ALA A 5 -6.11 -7.14 -13.98
CA ALA A 5 -5.31 -8.34 -13.70
C ALA A 5 -6.10 -9.44 -12.97
N ILE A 6 -7.29 -9.16 -12.43
CA ILE A 6 -8.08 -10.13 -11.66
C ILE A 6 -8.35 -11.45 -12.44
N PRO A 7 -8.75 -11.43 -13.73
CA PRO A 7 -8.93 -12.67 -14.50
C PRO A 7 -7.65 -13.49 -14.67
N VAL A 8 -6.49 -12.82 -14.69
CA VAL A 8 -5.18 -13.51 -14.74
C VAL A 8 -4.91 -14.19 -13.41
N LEU A 9 -5.20 -13.52 -12.29
CA LEU A 9 -5.04 -14.08 -10.94
C LEU A 9 -5.93 -15.32 -10.72
N THR A 10 -7.18 -15.30 -11.18
CA THR A 10 -8.07 -16.47 -11.07
C THR A 10 -7.51 -17.67 -11.82
N THR A 11 -7.02 -17.45 -13.04
CA THR A 11 -6.52 -18.52 -13.91
C THR A 11 -5.18 -19.07 -13.42
N TYR A 12 -4.26 -18.19 -13.02
CA TYR A 12 -2.92 -18.57 -12.58
C TYR A 12 -2.92 -19.27 -11.21
N PHE A 13 -3.68 -18.75 -10.24
CA PHE A 13 -3.72 -19.31 -8.88
C PHE A 13 -4.83 -20.34 -8.67
N GLY A 14 -5.68 -20.60 -9.68
CA GLY A 14 -6.81 -21.53 -9.56
C GLY A 14 -7.83 -21.13 -8.48
N VAL A 15 -7.96 -19.83 -8.20
CA VAL A 15 -8.86 -19.30 -7.17
C VAL A 15 -10.14 -18.75 -7.79
N SER A 16 -11.23 -18.68 -7.01
CA SER A 16 -12.48 -18.08 -7.46
C SER A 16 -12.34 -16.59 -7.77
N ALA A 17 -13.20 -16.05 -8.62
CA ALA A 17 -13.24 -14.61 -8.91
C ALA A 17 -13.44 -13.75 -7.65
N GLY A 18 -14.28 -14.22 -6.72
CA GLY A 18 -14.50 -13.55 -5.43
C GLY A 18 -13.25 -13.53 -4.54
N ALA A 19 -12.46 -14.61 -4.55
CA ALA A 19 -11.18 -14.67 -3.84
C ALA A 19 -10.14 -13.75 -4.50
N ALA A 20 -9.99 -13.79 -5.83
CA ALA A 20 -9.08 -12.91 -6.56
C ALA A 20 -9.42 -11.42 -6.34
N ALA A 21 -10.71 -11.07 -6.30
CA ALA A 21 -11.18 -9.72 -6.03
C ALA A 21 -10.79 -9.21 -4.63
N GLN A 22 -10.50 -10.09 -3.67
CA GLN A 22 -10.03 -9.67 -2.33
C GLN A 22 -8.68 -8.94 -2.37
N ILE A 23 -7.95 -8.96 -3.48
CA ILE A 23 -6.76 -8.11 -3.64
C ILE A 23 -7.09 -6.62 -3.50
N VAL A 24 -8.27 -6.21 -3.97
CA VAL A 24 -8.76 -4.82 -3.83
C VAL A 24 -9.10 -4.54 -2.36
N THR A 25 -9.80 -5.47 -1.70
CA THR A 25 -10.13 -5.38 -0.28
C THR A 25 -8.87 -5.31 0.59
N ALA A 26 -7.90 -6.18 0.34
CA ALA A 26 -6.64 -6.24 1.09
C ALA A 26 -5.88 -4.91 0.98
N PHE A 27 -5.80 -4.33 -0.22
CA PHE A 27 -5.23 -2.99 -0.41
C PHE A 27 -5.98 -1.93 0.38
N ALA A 28 -7.32 -1.93 0.31
CA ALA A 28 -8.17 -0.97 1.02
C ALA A 28 -8.03 -1.08 2.55
N VAL A 29 -7.98 -2.31 3.10
CA VAL A 29 -7.71 -2.57 4.51
C VAL A 29 -6.32 -2.07 4.89
N GLY A 30 -5.32 -2.34 4.06
CA GLY A 30 -3.96 -1.82 4.21
C GLY A 30 -3.94 -0.30 4.31
N ARG A 31 -4.66 0.37 3.42
CA ARG A 31 -4.81 1.84 3.44
C ARG A 31 -5.45 2.32 4.73
N PHE A 32 -6.55 1.69 5.14
CA PHE A 32 -7.25 2.02 6.37
C PHE A 32 -6.33 1.94 7.59
N VAL A 33 -5.58 0.84 7.72
CA VAL A 33 -4.57 0.67 8.79
C VAL A 33 -3.42 1.68 8.66
N GLY A 34 -3.02 2.03 7.44
CA GLY A 34 -1.95 2.99 7.21
C GLY A 34 -2.29 4.44 7.55
N MET A 35 -3.56 4.80 7.69
CA MET A 35 -3.95 6.16 8.09
C MET A 35 -3.44 6.54 9.49
N PRO A 36 -3.78 5.82 10.58
CA PRO A 36 -3.24 6.15 11.91
C PRO A 36 -1.72 6.00 11.99
N ILE A 37 -1.14 5.00 11.30
CA ILE A 37 0.32 4.82 11.25
C ILE A 37 0.99 6.02 10.59
N GLY A 38 0.46 6.49 9.45
CA GLY A 38 0.97 7.65 8.74
C GLY A 38 0.92 8.92 9.57
N GLY A 39 -0.14 9.13 10.34
CA GLY A 39 -0.22 10.23 11.32
C GLY A 39 0.92 10.16 12.35
N VAL A 40 1.12 9.01 12.99
CA VAL A 40 2.22 8.83 13.96
C VAL A 40 3.60 9.03 13.34
N VAL A 41 3.82 8.53 12.11
CA VAL A 41 5.07 8.72 11.38
C VAL A 41 5.31 10.20 11.10
N LEU A 42 4.28 10.93 10.68
CA LEU A 42 4.39 12.37 10.43
C LEU A 42 4.69 13.15 11.71
N ASP A 43 3.94 12.89 12.77
CA ASP A 43 4.07 13.61 14.03
C ASP A 43 5.44 13.39 14.69
N ARG A 44 6.02 12.18 14.55
CA ARG A 44 7.26 11.80 15.25
C ARG A 44 8.51 11.84 14.40
N LEU A 45 8.40 11.55 13.10
CA LEU A 45 9.54 11.39 12.18
C LEU A 45 9.53 12.41 11.03
N GLY A 46 8.45 13.16 10.87
CA GLY A 46 8.29 14.20 9.86
C GLY A 46 7.95 13.69 8.45
N ALA A 47 7.64 14.63 7.57
CA ALA A 47 7.16 14.35 6.21
C ALA A 47 8.18 13.59 5.35
N ARG A 48 9.48 13.85 5.51
CA ARG A 48 10.55 13.15 4.76
C ARG A 48 10.53 11.64 5.04
N ALA A 49 10.36 11.25 6.30
CA ALA A 49 10.30 9.83 6.67
C ALA A 49 9.07 9.14 6.06
N ALA A 50 7.92 9.82 6.03
CA ALA A 50 6.72 9.29 5.38
C ALA A 50 6.88 9.15 3.86
N LEU A 51 7.47 10.17 3.21
CA LEU A 51 7.67 10.21 1.76
C LEU A 51 8.64 9.14 1.24
N VAL A 52 9.64 8.76 2.04
CA VAL A 52 10.60 7.70 1.66
C VAL A 52 10.18 6.33 2.19
N GLY A 53 9.73 6.27 3.45
CA GLY A 53 9.40 5.03 4.13
C GLY A 53 8.18 4.32 3.54
N GLY A 54 7.13 5.07 3.19
CA GLY A 54 5.92 4.52 2.57
C GLY A 54 6.22 3.75 1.27
N PRO A 55 6.85 4.39 0.26
CA PRO A 55 7.22 3.72 -0.98
C PRO A 55 8.27 2.62 -0.79
N ALA A 56 9.22 2.77 0.13
CA ALA A 56 10.20 1.73 0.43
C ALA A 56 9.52 0.46 0.98
N ALA A 57 8.58 0.60 1.91
CA ALA A 57 7.80 -0.51 2.42
C ALA A 57 6.95 -1.18 1.32
N ALA A 58 6.30 -0.37 0.47
CA ALA A 58 5.53 -0.88 -0.66
C ALA A 58 6.42 -1.61 -1.68
N ALA A 59 7.64 -1.15 -1.93
CA ALA A 59 8.59 -1.81 -2.84
C ALA A 59 9.02 -3.17 -2.31
N VAL A 60 9.36 -3.27 -1.01
CA VAL A 60 9.69 -4.56 -0.38
C VAL A 60 8.50 -5.52 -0.44
N ALA A 61 7.30 -5.03 -0.17
CA ALA A 61 6.08 -5.84 -0.26
C ALA A 61 5.81 -6.32 -1.70
N ALA A 62 6.05 -5.48 -2.70
CA ALA A 62 5.92 -5.86 -4.10
C ALA A 62 6.93 -6.95 -4.51
N LEU A 63 8.18 -6.87 -4.05
CA LEU A 63 9.19 -7.92 -4.25
C LEU A 63 8.79 -9.24 -3.58
N ALA A 64 8.21 -9.18 -2.38
CA ALA A 64 7.67 -10.36 -1.70
C ALA A 64 6.47 -10.97 -2.47
N ALA A 65 5.57 -10.12 -3.00
CA ALA A 65 4.45 -10.59 -3.82
C ALA A 65 4.91 -11.24 -5.14
N ALA A 66 5.99 -10.73 -5.74
CA ALA A 66 6.53 -11.26 -6.99
C ALA A 66 7.28 -12.60 -6.82
N SER A 67 7.75 -12.91 -5.60
CA SER A 67 8.58 -14.09 -5.32
C SER A 67 7.82 -15.28 -4.74
N THR A 68 6.50 -15.16 -4.54
CA THR A 68 5.68 -16.19 -3.90
C THR A 68 4.71 -16.87 -4.88
N PRO A 69 4.54 -18.19 -4.80
CA PRO A 69 3.49 -18.90 -5.54
C PRO A 69 2.13 -18.89 -4.81
N TRP A 70 2.06 -18.31 -3.60
CA TRP A 70 0.87 -18.41 -2.76
C TRP A 70 0.05 -17.12 -2.77
N PHE A 71 -1.19 -17.22 -3.27
CA PHE A 71 -2.11 -16.09 -3.35
C PHE A 71 -2.35 -15.39 -1.99
N ALA A 72 -2.40 -16.16 -0.90
CA ALA A 72 -2.55 -15.59 0.44
C ALA A 72 -1.39 -14.65 0.83
N VAL A 73 -0.16 -14.98 0.45
CA VAL A 73 1.01 -14.11 0.70
C VAL A 73 0.90 -12.84 -0.13
N ILE A 74 0.40 -12.93 -1.37
CA ILE A 74 0.13 -11.75 -2.20
C ILE A 74 -0.90 -10.83 -1.54
N LEU A 75 -1.97 -11.37 -0.96
CA LEU A 75 -2.97 -10.56 -0.24
C LEU A 75 -2.33 -9.78 0.92
N VAL A 76 -1.48 -10.45 1.72
CA VAL A 76 -0.75 -9.79 2.82
C VAL A 76 0.21 -8.73 2.29
N SER A 77 0.98 -9.04 1.24
CA SER A 77 1.87 -8.08 0.60
C SER A 77 1.12 -6.85 0.09
N VAL A 78 -0.02 -7.04 -0.57
CA VAL A 78 -0.85 -5.94 -1.08
C VAL A 78 -1.45 -5.11 0.05
N MET A 79 -1.78 -5.72 1.19
CA MET A 79 -2.16 -4.98 2.40
C MET A 79 -1.02 -4.08 2.88
N VAL A 80 0.23 -4.59 2.93
CA VAL A 80 1.40 -3.79 3.29
C VAL A 80 1.64 -2.65 2.28
N MET A 81 1.45 -2.92 0.98
CA MET A 81 1.51 -1.88 -0.06
C MET A 81 0.46 -0.78 0.18
N GLY A 82 -0.78 -1.15 0.55
CA GLY A 82 -1.82 -0.20 0.90
C GLY A 82 -1.47 0.66 2.11
N THR A 83 -0.84 0.05 3.13
CA THR A 83 -0.33 0.79 4.29
C THR A 83 0.76 1.79 3.90
N GLY A 84 1.75 1.36 3.11
CA GLY A 84 2.80 2.22 2.60
C GLY A 84 2.27 3.39 1.75
N ASP A 85 1.25 3.13 0.94
CA ASP A 85 0.58 4.15 0.13
C ASP A 85 -0.12 5.21 1.00
N SER A 86 -0.84 4.82 2.06
CA SER A 86 -1.46 5.78 2.98
C SER A 86 -0.43 6.65 3.71
N ILE A 87 0.68 6.05 4.18
CA ILE A 87 1.77 6.80 4.83
C ILE A 87 2.35 7.83 3.87
N TRP A 88 2.67 7.41 2.64
CA TRP A 88 3.17 8.30 1.60
C TRP A 88 2.16 9.40 1.26
N THR A 89 0.89 9.04 1.12
CA THR A 89 -0.19 9.98 0.80
C THR A 89 -0.29 11.06 1.86
N LEU A 90 -0.33 10.72 3.15
CA LEU A 90 -0.37 11.75 4.19
C LEU A 90 0.89 12.62 4.19
N GLY A 91 2.07 12.03 4.00
CA GLY A 91 3.32 12.78 3.93
C GLY A 91 3.38 13.76 2.76
N ARG A 92 2.80 13.40 1.61
CA ARG A 92 2.75 14.27 0.44
C ARG A 92 1.84 15.49 0.67
N GLU A 93 0.72 15.32 1.37
CA GLU A 93 -0.22 16.41 1.64
C GLU A 93 0.39 17.40 2.62
N VAL A 94 0.99 16.91 3.71
CA VAL A 94 1.67 17.77 4.71
C VAL A 94 2.85 18.51 4.09
N ALA A 95 3.73 17.80 3.37
CA ALA A 95 4.85 18.45 2.69
C ALA A 95 4.40 19.50 1.67
N GLY A 96 3.28 19.25 0.98
CA GLY A 96 2.69 20.21 0.05
C GLY A 96 2.22 21.49 0.75
N ILE A 97 1.59 21.36 1.92
CA ILE A 97 1.16 22.50 2.73
C ILE A 97 2.37 23.30 3.21
N ASP A 98 3.41 22.63 3.70
CA ASP A 98 4.63 23.28 4.19
C ASP A 98 5.33 24.08 3.08
N LEU A 99 5.37 23.55 1.86
CA LEU A 99 5.96 24.23 0.70
C LEU A 99 5.16 25.43 0.20
N ALA A 100 3.84 25.43 0.38
CA ALA A 100 2.96 26.51 -0.04
C ALA A 100 2.86 27.65 1.00
N ARG A 101 3.42 27.45 2.20
CA ARG A 101 3.39 28.45 3.27
C ARG A 101 4.26 29.65 2.87
N GLN A 102 3.61 30.80 2.68
CA GLN A 102 4.30 32.08 2.53
C GLN A 102 4.62 32.57 3.94
N ASP A 103 5.88 32.45 4.35
CA ASP A 103 6.36 33.03 5.62
C ASP A 103 6.26 34.56 5.61
#